data_AF-A0A833LF88-F1
#
_entry.id   AF-A0A833LF88-F1
#
_cell.length_a   1.000
_cell.length_b   1.000
_cell.length_c   1.000
_cell.angle_alpha   90.00
_cell.angle_beta   90.00
_cell.angle_gamma   90.00
#
_symmetry.space_group_name_H-M   'P 1'
#
loop_
_entity.id
_entity.type
_entity.pdbx_description
1 polymer ?
#
loop_
_entity_poly.entity_id
_entity_poly.type
_entity_poly.pdbx_seq_one_letter_code
_entity_poly.pdbx_strand_id
1 'polypeptide(L)'
;AWIARLTSPLFAVFGQEISGRDLILIGGGLFLIAKSTFEVHGALEGVDHGHAAGKAAAFGAVIVQILLLDIVFSLDSVITAVGMTDKIGVMIAAVVGAVGVMMAFAGPIGDFVRQHPTVKMLALSFLILIGVSLLGEGLDFHIPKGYVYFAMAFSVGVEMINLRLRAREAEPVHLREKIATEE
;
A
#
# COMPACT_ATOMS: atom_id res chain seq x y z
N ALA A 1 8.07 26.34 13.83
CA ALA A 1 8.13 25.07 13.08
C ALA A 1 7.33 25.20 11.79
N TRP A 2 7.92 24.97 10.62
CA TRP A 2 7.25 25.15 9.30
C TRP A 2 6.15 24.09 9.06
N ILE A 3 6.30 22.89 9.63
CA ILE A 3 5.28 21.82 9.64
C ILE A 3 4.05 22.20 10.49
N ALA A 4 4.21 22.99 11.56
CA ALA A 4 3.09 23.49 12.36
C ALA A 4 2.27 24.59 11.64
N ARG A 5 2.74 25.12 10.49
CA ARG A 5 1.95 25.98 9.60
C ARG A 5 1.13 25.18 8.58
N LEU A 6 1.37 23.89 8.40
CA LEU A 6 0.52 23.08 7.51
C LEU A 6 -0.85 22.81 8.14
N THR A 7 -0.95 22.83 9.48
CA THR A 7 -2.21 22.68 10.23
C THR A 7 -2.95 24.00 10.40
N SER A 8 -2.36 25.15 10.06
CA SER A 8 -3.11 26.41 10.12
C SER A 8 -4.06 26.52 8.92
N PRO A 9 -5.30 26.98 9.12
CA PRO A 9 -6.28 27.12 8.04
C PRO A 9 -5.78 28.09 6.96
N LEU A 10 -5.77 27.63 5.71
CA LEU A 10 -5.37 28.42 4.56
C LEU A 10 -6.54 29.22 3.99
N PHE A 11 -7.73 28.61 3.94
CA PHE A 11 -8.97 29.23 3.50
C PHE A 11 -10.19 28.43 4.00
N ALA A 12 -11.35 29.07 4.10
CA ALA A 12 -12.60 28.43 4.50
C ALA A 12 -13.55 28.28 3.30
N VAL A 13 -14.07 27.08 3.07
CA VAL A 13 -15.06 26.78 2.02
C VAL A 13 -16.26 26.11 2.68
N PHE A 14 -17.47 26.61 2.43
CA PHE A 14 -18.72 26.13 3.07
C PHE A 14 -18.66 26.05 4.60
N GLY A 15 -17.88 26.92 5.26
CA GLY A 15 -17.72 26.93 6.72
C GLY A 15 -16.74 25.89 7.27
N GLN A 16 -16.05 25.14 6.42
CA GLN A 16 -14.96 24.24 6.79
C GLN A 16 -13.60 24.93 6.57
N GLU A 17 -12.77 24.93 7.60
CA GLU A 17 -11.41 25.47 7.59
C GLU A 17 -10.44 24.46 6.96
N ILE A 18 -9.98 24.71 5.73
CA ILE A 18 -9.08 23.78 5.03
C ILE A 18 -7.64 24.19 5.28
N SER A 19 -6.86 23.29 5.86
CA SER A 19 -5.42 23.45 6.08
C SER A 19 -4.58 22.85 4.95
N GLY A 20 -3.28 23.16 4.93
CA GLY A 20 -2.34 22.55 3.99
C GLY A 20 -2.19 21.04 4.19
N ARG A 21 -2.37 20.56 5.43
CA ARG A 21 -2.45 19.12 5.75
C ARG A 21 -3.62 18.48 5.03
N ASP A 22 -4.80 19.10 5.08
CA ASP A 22 -6.03 18.50 4.55
C ASP A 22 -5.99 18.39 3.02
N LEU A 23 -5.41 19.37 2.35
CA LEU A 23 -5.15 19.29 0.90
C LEU A 23 -4.23 18.12 0.52
N ILE A 24 -3.18 17.88 1.32
CA ILE A 24 -2.27 16.75 1.09
C ILE A 24 -2.97 15.41 1.36
N LEU A 25 -3.80 15.33 2.41
CA LEU A 25 -4.55 14.11 2.74
C LEU A 25 -5.62 13.81 1.68
N ILE A 26 -6.42 14.80 1.27
CA ILE A 26 -7.44 14.65 0.22
C ILE A 26 -6.78 14.31 -1.12
N GLY A 27 -5.76 15.07 -1.53
CA GLY A 27 -5.06 14.87 -2.79
C GLY A 27 -4.35 13.52 -2.85
N GLY A 28 -3.63 13.15 -1.79
CA GLY A 28 -2.98 11.85 -1.66
C GLY A 28 -3.99 10.70 -1.64
N GLY A 29 -5.09 10.84 -0.90
CA GLY A 29 -6.16 9.85 -0.84
C GLY A 29 -6.80 9.59 -2.20
N LEU A 30 -7.19 10.64 -2.91
CA LEU A 30 -7.73 10.54 -4.27
C LEU A 30 -6.74 9.91 -5.25
N PHE A 31 -5.47 10.31 -5.18
CA PHE A 31 -4.41 9.73 -6.01
C PHE A 31 -4.28 8.22 -5.78
N LEU A 32 -4.25 7.77 -4.51
CA LEU A 32 -4.14 6.35 -4.16
C LEU A 32 -5.34 5.55 -4.65
N ILE A 33 -6.57 6.05 -4.45
CA ILE A 33 -7.80 5.38 -4.91
C ILE A 33 -7.80 5.25 -6.43
N ALA A 34 -7.59 6.35 -7.16
CA ALA A 34 -7.63 6.35 -8.62
C ALA A 34 -6.57 5.40 -9.19
N LYS A 35 -5.31 5.54 -8.77
CA LYS A 35 -4.22 4.69 -9.27
C LYS A 35 -4.43 3.22 -8.95
N SER A 36 -4.81 2.88 -7.73
CA SER A 36 -5.02 1.48 -7.34
C SER A 36 -6.19 0.86 -8.08
N THR A 37 -7.24 1.64 -8.36
CA THR A 37 -8.39 1.20 -9.16
C THR A 37 -7.98 0.89 -10.60
N PHE A 38 -7.19 1.75 -11.23
CA PHE A 38 -6.65 1.50 -12.57
C PHE A 38 -5.71 0.28 -12.62
N GLU A 39 -4.86 0.09 -11.60
CA GLU A 39 -3.97 -1.07 -11.50
C GLU A 39 -4.76 -2.38 -11.32
N VAL A 40 -5.80 -2.36 -10.47
CA VAL A 40 -6.71 -3.51 -10.28
C VAL A 40 -7.44 -3.84 -11.58
N HIS A 41 -7.96 -2.83 -12.28
CA HIS A 41 -8.65 -3.00 -13.55
C HIS A 41 -7.72 -3.59 -14.62
N GLY A 42 -6.51 -3.03 -14.78
CA GLY A 42 -5.51 -3.56 -15.72
C GLY A 42 -5.04 -4.97 -15.38
N ALA A 43 -4.97 -5.33 -14.09
CA ALA A 43 -4.64 -6.69 -13.66
C ALA A 43 -5.77 -7.71 -13.96
N LEU A 44 -7.02 -7.27 -14.00
CA LEU A 44 -8.20 -8.12 -14.23
C LEU A 44 -8.54 -8.30 -15.72
N GLU A 45 -8.30 -7.29 -16.55
CA GLU A 45 -8.64 -7.35 -17.98
C GLU A 45 -7.74 -8.30 -18.79
N GLY A 46 -6.75 -8.95 -18.17
CA GLY A 46 -5.91 -9.93 -18.85
C GLY A 46 -5.20 -9.34 -20.08
N VAL A 47 -4.97 -8.03 -20.09
CA VAL A 47 -4.10 -7.36 -21.08
C VAL A 47 -2.65 -7.70 -20.75
N ASP A 48 -2.36 -9.00 -20.78
CA ASP A 48 -1.05 -9.52 -21.09
C ASP A 48 -0.87 -9.25 -22.59
N HIS A 49 -0.64 -7.98 -22.93
CA HIS A 49 0.04 -7.70 -24.18
C HIS A 49 1.35 -8.47 -24.10
N GLY A 50 1.43 -9.55 -24.88
CA GLY A 50 2.64 -10.31 -25.18
C GLY A 50 3.69 -9.43 -25.86
N HIS A 51 4.14 -8.43 -25.15
CA HIS A 51 5.28 -7.59 -25.45
C HIS A 51 6.11 -7.59 -24.18
N ALA A 52 7.37 -8.00 -24.33
CA ALA A 52 8.40 -8.01 -23.31
C ALA A 52 8.76 -6.61 -22.76
N ALA A 53 7.84 -5.64 -22.78
CA ALA A 53 8.04 -4.23 -22.43
C ALA A 53 7.37 -3.80 -21.10
N GLY A 54 6.53 -4.62 -20.46
CA GLY A 54 5.69 -4.17 -19.33
C GLY A 54 6.11 -4.55 -17.91
N LYS A 55 6.96 -5.58 -17.73
CA LYS A 55 7.26 -6.15 -16.38
C LYS A 55 7.99 -5.19 -15.43
N ALA A 56 8.72 -4.21 -15.96
CA ALA A 56 9.40 -3.19 -15.17
C ALA A 56 8.43 -2.08 -14.69
N ALA A 57 7.39 -1.77 -15.48
CA ALA A 57 6.43 -0.71 -15.16
C ALA A 57 5.54 -1.06 -13.97
N ALA A 58 5.08 -2.32 -13.88
CA ALA A 58 4.25 -2.79 -12.76
C ALA A 58 5.00 -2.83 -11.43
N PHE A 59 6.30 -3.12 -11.45
CA PHE A 59 7.14 -3.15 -10.25
C PHE A 59 7.49 -1.74 -9.77
N GLY A 60 7.83 -0.85 -10.71
CA GLY A 60 8.07 0.56 -10.41
C GLY A 60 6.83 1.26 -9.85
N ALA A 61 5.63 0.94 -10.38
CA ALA A 61 4.37 1.48 -9.88
C ALA A 61 4.11 1.10 -8.41
N VAL A 62 4.34 -0.17 -8.02
CA VAL A 62 4.18 -0.62 -6.63
C VAL A 62 5.21 0.03 -5.70
N ILE A 63 6.46 0.19 -6.14
CA ILE A 63 7.49 0.88 -5.36
C ILE A 63 7.14 2.36 -5.17
N VAL A 64 6.71 3.05 -6.22
CA VAL A 64 6.26 4.45 -6.14
C VAL A 64 5.04 4.58 -5.22
N GLN A 65 4.14 3.60 -5.22
CA GLN A 65 3.00 3.55 -4.30
C GLN A 65 3.42 3.35 -2.84
N ILE A 66 4.36 2.43 -2.56
CA ILE A 66 4.92 2.24 -1.21
C ILE A 66 5.62 3.52 -0.75
N LEU A 67 6.39 4.16 -1.63
CA LEU A 67 7.05 5.43 -1.35
C LEU A 67 6.05 6.54 -1.03
N LEU A 68 4.97 6.66 -1.82
CA LEU A 68 3.93 7.66 -1.59
C LEU A 68 3.15 7.39 -0.31
N LEU A 69 2.84 6.13 -0.01
CA LEU A 69 2.21 5.71 1.24
C LEU A 69 3.12 5.99 2.43
N ASP A 70 4.43 5.74 2.31
CA ASP A 70 5.43 6.04 3.33
C ASP A 70 5.55 7.55 3.56
N ILE A 71 5.51 8.37 2.50
CA ILE A 71 5.50 9.83 2.63
C ILE A 71 4.26 10.31 3.39
N VAL A 72 3.08 9.77 3.07
CA VAL A 72 1.83 10.19 3.74
C VAL A 72 1.77 9.69 5.20
N PHE A 73 2.17 8.44 5.44
CA PHE A 73 2.19 7.85 6.78
C PHE A 73 3.29 8.44 7.65
N SER A 74 4.45 8.77 7.07
CA SER A 74 5.52 9.50 7.75
C SER A 74 5.11 10.93 8.07
N LEU A 75 4.34 11.62 7.21
CA LEU A 75 3.79 12.94 7.52
C LEU A 75 2.85 12.90 8.73
N ASP A 76 1.92 11.96 8.79
CA ASP A 76 0.99 11.82 9.92
C ASP A 76 1.69 11.36 11.21
N SER A 77 2.64 10.41 11.10
CA SER A 77 3.47 9.96 12.23
C SER A 77 4.40 11.07 12.74
N VAL A 78 4.96 11.90 11.84
CA VAL A 78 5.76 13.07 12.19
C VAL A 78 4.89 14.16 12.80
N ILE A 79 3.71 14.46 12.26
CA ILE A 79 2.80 15.48 12.82
C ILE A 79 2.34 15.04 14.22
N THR A 80 1.99 13.77 14.40
CA THR A 80 1.64 13.19 15.71
C THR A 80 2.83 13.24 16.68
N ALA A 81 4.04 12.90 16.21
CA ALA A 81 5.26 12.97 17.03
C ALA A 81 5.65 14.41 17.40
N VAL A 82 5.50 15.37 16.48
CA VAL A 82 5.69 16.82 16.72
C VAL A 82 4.72 17.32 17.79
N GLY A 83 3.51 16.74 17.87
CA GLY A 83 2.54 17.03 18.93
C GLY A 83 2.87 16.37 20.28
N MET A 84 3.75 15.35 20.32
CA MET A 84 4.09 14.58 21.52
C MET A 84 5.50 14.85 22.09
N THR A 85 6.41 15.44 21.31
CA THR A 85 7.78 15.73 21.75
C THR A 85 8.39 16.92 21.01
N ASP A 86 8.99 17.85 21.75
CA ASP A 86 9.72 18.99 21.18
C ASP A 86 11.10 18.60 20.60
N LYS A 87 11.49 17.32 20.73
CA LYS A 87 12.82 16.84 20.33
C LYS A 87 12.87 16.47 18.85
N ILE A 88 13.01 17.49 18.00
CA ILE A 88 13.15 17.37 16.53
C ILE A 88 14.19 16.31 16.13
N GLY A 89 15.32 16.20 16.85
CA GLY A 89 16.36 15.21 16.55
C GLY A 89 15.89 13.74 16.64
N VAL A 90 14.99 13.43 17.58
CA VAL A 90 14.44 12.07 17.74
C VAL A 90 13.51 11.72 16.57
N MET A 91 12.68 12.67 16.14
CA MET A 91 11.81 12.50 14.98
C MET A 91 12.60 12.26 13.69
N ILE A 92 13.64 13.07 13.43
CA ILE A 92 14.48 12.90 12.24
C ILE A 92 15.14 11.52 12.26
N ALA A 93 15.72 11.12 13.41
CA ALA A 93 16.33 9.80 13.56
C ALA A 93 15.32 8.66 13.32
N ALA A 94 14.09 8.79 13.81
CA ALA A 94 13.04 7.80 13.59
C ALA A 94 12.64 7.67 12.11
N VAL A 95 12.44 8.80 11.41
CA VAL A 95 12.11 8.80 9.98
C VAL A 95 13.24 8.23 9.14
N VAL A 96 14.48 8.68 9.37
CA VAL A 96 15.65 8.18 8.64
C VAL A 96 15.85 6.69 8.91
N GLY A 97 15.68 6.24 10.16
CA GLY A 97 15.73 4.83 10.52
C GLY A 97 14.67 3.99 9.81
N ALA A 98 13.42 4.47 9.78
CA ALA A 98 12.31 3.81 9.10
C ALA A 98 12.55 3.67 7.59
N VAL A 99 12.97 4.74 6.92
CA VAL A 99 13.32 4.73 5.49
C VAL A 99 14.49 3.78 5.21
N GLY A 100 15.51 3.78 6.08
CA GLY A 100 16.65 2.87 5.96
C GLY A 100 16.24 1.39 6.01
N VAL A 101 15.36 1.03 6.95
CA VAL A 101 14.79 -0.32 7.03
C VAL A 101 13.96 -0.62 5.79
N MET A 102 13.09 0.28 5.35
CA MET A 102 12.28 0.08 4.16
C MET A 102 13.14 -0.20 2.92
N MET A 103 14.17 0.60 2.68
CA MET A 103 15.08 0.40 1.56
C MET A 103 15.80 -0.95 1.61
N ALA A 104 16.21 -1.38 2.80
CA ALA A 104 16.87 -2.69 2.99
C ALA A 104 15.94 -3.86 2.61
N PHE A 105 14.62 -3.72 2.81
CA PHE A 105 13.64 -4.77 2.55
C PHE A 105 12.86 -4.60 1.23
N ALA A 106 13.01 -3.47 0.52
CA ALA A 106 12.24 -3.16 -0.68
C ALA A 106 12.41 -4.22 -1.80
N GLY A 107 13.64 -4.69 -2.02
CA GLY A 107 13.92 -5.75 -3.00
C GLY A 107 13.22 -7.07 -2.66
N PRO A 108 13.51 -7.68 -1.48
CA PRO A 108 12.88 -8.92 -1.06
C PRO A 108 11.35 -8.88 -1.00
N ILE A 109 10.77 -7.78 -0.47
CA ILE A 109 9.31 -7.60 -0.43
C ILE A 109 8.76 -7.55 -1.85
N GLY A 110 9.42 -6.80 -2.73
CA GLY A 110 9.04 -6.71 -4.12
C GLY A 110 9.06 -8.07 -4.84
N ASP A 111 10.09 -8.88 -4.62
CA ASP A 111 10.20 -10.22 -5.20
C ASP A 111 9.08 -11.15 -4.72
N PHE A 112 8.72 -11.06 -3.44
CA PHE A 112 7.62 -11.82 -2.85
C PHE A 112 6.26 -11.43 -3.46
N VAL A 113 5.98 -10.13 -3.58
CA VAL A 113 4.73 -9.63 -4.19
C VAL A 113 4.61 -10.04 -5.66
N ARG A 114 5.74 -10.10 -6.40
CA ARG A 114 5.75 -10.58 -7.79
C ARG A 114 5.44 -12.07 -7.93
N GLN A 115 5.89 -12.89 -6.98
CA GLN A 115 5.68 -14.34 -7.00
C GLN A 115 4.28 -14.75 -6.54
N HIS A 116 3.57 -13.88 -5.81
CA HIS A 116 2.25 -14.16 -5.27
C HIS A 116 1.21 -13.13 -5.75
N PRO A 117 0.50 -13.42 -6.87
CA PRO A 117 -0.48 -12.48 -7.45
C PRO A 117 -1.60 -12.06 -6.49
N THR A 118 -2.04 -12.95 -5.60
CA THR A 118 -3.05 -12.66 -4.58
C THR A 118 -2.53 -11.66 -3.54
N VAL A 119 -1.25 -11.71 -3.18
CA VAL A 119 -0.59 -10.71 -2.32
C VAL A 119 -0.49 -9.36 -3.03
N LYS A 120 -0.20 -9.33 -4.34
CA LYS A 120 -0.25 -8.08 -5.12
C LYS A 120 -1.63 -7.44 -5.06
N MET A 121 -2.69 -8.23 -5.26
CA MET A 121 -4.07 -7.73 -5.16
C MET A 121 -4.40 -7.23 -3.75
N LEU A 122 -3.97 -7.96 -2.71
CA LEU A 122 -4.12 -7.55 -1.32
C LEU A 122 -3.46 -6.19 -1.05
N ALA A 123 -2.25 -5.97 -1.54
CA ALA A 123 -1.54 -4.71 -1.40
C ALA A 123 -2.27 -3.55 -2.11
N LEU A 124 -2.76 -3.77 -3.33
CA LEU A 124 -3.56 -2.77 -4.05
C LEU A 124 -4.87 -2.44 -3.31
N SER A 125 -5.51 -3.43 -2.68
CA SER A 125 -6.69 -3.20 -1.83
C SER A 125 -6.37 -2.39 -0.58
N PHE A 126 -5.19 -2.58 0.04
CA PHE A 126 -4.75 -1.75 1.16
C PHE A 126 -4.52 -0.30 0.74
N LEU A 127 -4.00 -0.05 -0.46
CA LEU A 127 -3.87 1.31 -0.99
C LEU A 127 -5.22 2.00 -1.15
N ILE A 128 -6.25 1.29 -1.61
CA ILE A 128 -7.62 1.83 -1.69
C ILE A 128 -8.15 2.13 -0.28
N LEU A 129 -8.02 1.18 0.66
CA LEU A 129 -8.47 1.36 2.05
C LEU A 129 -7.81 2.58 2.71
N ILE A 130 -6.49 2.72 2.56
CA ILE A 130 -5.73 3.85 3.08
C ILE A 130 -6.13 5.14 2.37
N GLY A 131 -6.30 5.11 1.05
CA GLY A 131 -6.76 6.27 0.28
C GLY A 131 -8.11 6.79 0.76
N VAL A 132 -9.05 5.88 1.08
CA VAL A 132 -10.34 6.22 1.70
C VAL A 132 -10.16 6.78 3.11
N SER A 133 -9.26 6.19 3.91
CA SER A 133 -8.94 6.69 5.25
C SER A 133 -8.43 8.13 5.22
N LEU A 134 -7.50 8.44 4.32
CA LEU A 134 -6.92 9.77 4.16
C LEU A 134 -7.95 10.80 3.67
N LEU A 135 -8.81 10.39 2.75
CA LEU A 135 -9.91 11.25 2.28
C LEU A 135 -10.87 11.56 3.43
N GLY A 136 -11.18 10.57 4.28
CA GLY A 136 -11.95 10.77 5.50
C GLY A 136 -11.27 11.76 6.45
N GLU A 137 -10.00 11.53 6.78
CA GLU A 137 -9.25 12.40 7.68
C GLU A 137 -9.10 13.84 7.17
N GLY A 138 -8.90 14.04 5.86
CA GLY A 138 -8.82 15.37 5.26
C GLY A 138 -10.18 16.08 5.14
N LEU A 139 -11.30 15.36 5.30
CA LEU A 139 -12.66 15.93 5.38
C LEU A 139 -13.17 15.97 6.83
N ASP A 140 -12.27 15.92 7.81
CA ASP A 140 -12.55 15.88 9.26
C ASP A 140 -13.34 14.64 9.75
N PHE A 141 -13.56 13.66 8.87
CA PHE A 141 -14.14 12.38 9.24
C PHE A 141 -13.06 11.47 9.82
N HIS A 142 -12.97 11.47 11.15
CA HIS A 142 -11.98 10.69 11.87
C HIS A 142 -12.33 9.20 11.84
N ILE A 143 -11.59 8.44 11.02
CA ILE A 143 -11.64 6.97 11.02
C ILE A 143 -10.67 6.46 12.08
N PRO A 144 -11.13 5.72 13.10
CA PRO A 144 -10.23 5.15 14.09
C PRO A 144 -9.21 4.22 13.43
N LYS A 145 -7.93 4.56 13.55
CA LYS A 145 -6.81 3.83 12.92
C LYS A 145 -6.80 2.34 13.28
N GLY A 146 -7.30 1.99 14.47
CA GLY A 146 -7.46 0.61 14.91
C GLY A 146 -8.31 -0.25 13.96
N TYR A 147 -9.36 0.31 13.34
CA TYR A 147 -10.17 -0.42 12.36
C TYR A 147 -9.40 -0.70 11.07
N VAL A 148 -8.62 0.27 10.59
CA VAL A 148 -7.78 0.12 9.40
C VAL A 148 -6.68 -0.92 9.66
N TYR A 149 -6.01 -0.84 10.81
CA TYR A 149 -4.98 -1.80 11.21
C TYR A 149 -5.55 -3.21 11.41
N PHE A 150 -6.73 -3.33 12.03
CA PHE A 150 -7.40 -4.61 12.19
C PHE A 150 -7.77 -5.23 10.83
N ALA A 151 -8.35 -4.45 9.91
CA ALA A 151 -8.69 -4.91 8.57
C ALA A 151 -7.47 -5.39 7.78
N MET A 152 -6.35 -4.67 7.85
CA MET A 152 -5.10 -5.07 7.20
C MET A 152 -4.54 -6.37 7.82
N ALA A 153 -4.46 -6.43 9.16
CA ALA A 153 -3.93 -7.60 9.86
C ALA A 153 -4.79 -8.85 9.61
N PHE A 154 -6.12 -8.72 9.67
CA PHE A 154 -7.05 -9.79 9.35
C PHE A 154 -6.88 -10.28 7.91
N SER A 155 -6.81 -9.37 6.94
CA SER A 155 -6.69 -9.73 5.53
C SER A 155 -5.35 -10.42 5.22
N VAL A 156 -4.24 -9.97 5.83
CA VAL A 156 -2.96 -10.69 5.77
C VAL A 156 -3.09 -12.06 6.40
N GLY A 157 -3.73 -12.19 7.56
CA GLY A 157 -3.94 -13.48 8.22
C GLY A 157 -4.68 -14.49 7.34
N VAL A 158 -5.76 -14.04 6.69
CA VAL A 158 -6.52 -14.84 5.72
C VAL A 158 -5.66 -15.21 4.52
N GLU A 159 -4.90 -14.26 3.96
CA GLU A 159 -4.04 -14.52 2.80
C GLU A 159 -2.90 -15.49 3.14
N MET A 160 -2.33 -15.43 4.33
CA MET A 160 -1.32 -16.39 4.80
C MET A 160 -1.88 -17.82 4.89
N ILE A 161 -3.15 -17.97 5.29
CA ILE A 161 -3.83 -19.27 5.26
C ILE A 161 -4.03 -19.72 3.81
N ASN A 162 -4.52 -18.84 2.94
CA ASN A 162 -4.77 -19.11 1.52
C ASN A 162 -3.49 -19.57 0.79
N LEU A 163 -2.37 -18.88 1.02
CA LEU A 163 -1.06 -19.25 0.47
C LEU A 163 -0.60 -20.63 0.96
N ARG A 164 -0.78 -20.94 2.27
CA ARG A 164 -0.44 -22.25 2.84
C ARG A 164 -1.29 -23.39 2.29
N LEU A 165 -2.57 -23.14 2.03
CA LEU A 165 -3.48 -24.14 1.47
C LEU A 165 -3.14 -24.41 0.00
N ARG A 166 -2.91 -23.37 -0.81
CA ARG A 166 -2.49 -23.52 -2.21
C ARG A 166 -1.15 -24.24 -2.37
N ALA A 167 -0.21 -24.01 -1.46
CA ALA A 167 1.07 -24.72 -1.47
C ALA A 167 0.91 -26.24 -1.20
N ARG A 168 -0.21 -26.68 -0.60
CA ARG A 168 -0.50 -28.10 -0.32
C ARG A 168 -1.24 -28.81 -1.45
N GLU A 169 -1.86 -28.09 -2.38
CA GLU A 169 -2.63 -28.66 -3.50
C GLU A 169 -1.78 -28.98 -4.73
N ALA A 170 -0.50 -28.57 -4.77
CA ALA A 170 0.38 -28.80 -5.93
C ALA A 170 1.06 -30.18 -5.92
N GLU A 171 0.32 -31.22 -6.32
CA GLU A 171 0.66 -32.20 -7.39
C GLU A 171 -0.34 -33.38 -7.39
N PRO A 172 -1.29 -33.47 -8.34
CA PRO A 172 -1.83 -34.76 -8.72
C PRO A 172 -0.76 -35.49 -9.52
N VAL A 173 -0.29 -36.63 -9.01
CA VAL A 173 0.65 -37.51 -9.72
C VAL A 173 0.02 -37.96 -11.04
N HIS A 174 0.53 -37.45 -12.16
CA HIS A 174 0.18 -37.92 -13.48
C HIS A 174 0.74 -39.35 -13.65
N LEU A 175 -0.12 -40.36 -13.50
CA LEU A 175 0.20 -41.73 -13.87
C LEU A 175 0.57 -41.77 -15.35
N ARG A 176 1.82 -42.12 -15.65
CA ARG A 176 2.23 -42.51 -17.00
C ARG A 176 1.39 -43.71 -17.41
N GLU A 177 0.53 -43.55 -18.41
CA GLU A 177 -0.03 -44.71 -19.10
C GLU A 177 1.14 -45.55 -19.59
N LYS A 178 1.17 -46.81 -19.13
CA LYS A 178 2.13 -47.80 -19.58
C LYS A 178 2.12 -47.81 -21.10
N ILE A 179 3.30 -47.63 -21.68
CA ILE A 179 3.59 -48.04 -23.05
C ILE A 179 3.17 -49.52 -23.12
N ALA A 180 2.06 -49.79 -23.79
CA ALA A 180 1.75 -51.14 -24.26
C ALA A 180 2.73 -51.41 -25.40
N THR A 181 3.88 -51.96 -25.03
CA THR A 181 4.80 -52.61 -25.95
C THR A 181 4.29 -54.04 -26.14
N GLU A 182 4.29 -54.48 -27.41
CA GLU A 182 4.22 -55.87 -27.90
C GLU A 182 2.81 -56.51 -27.87
N GLU A 183 2.26 -57.10 -28.94
CA GLU A 183 2.82 -57.65 -30.20
C GLU A 183 1.96 -57.30 -31.43
#